data_AF-A0A523MYK3-F1
#
_entry.id   AF-A0A523MYK3-F1
#
_cell.length_a   1.000
_cell.length_b   1.000
_cell.length_c   1.000
_cell.angle_alpha   90.00
_cell.angle_beta   90.00
_cell.angle_gamma   90.00
#
_symmetry.space_group_name_H-M   'P 1'
#
loop_
_entity.id
_entity.type
_entity.pdbx_description
1 polymer ?
#
loop_
_entity_poly.entity_id
_entity_poly.type
_entity_poly.pdbx_seq_one_letter_code
_entity_poly.pdbx_strand_id
1 'polypeptide(L)'
;MEEEELPPGKSAIISAGDEEIALFNYKGKYFAIANKCLHKGSPLGEGRIEEGVIICPNHEWRYDLNTGVCRQNPFMKTKIYPVRLHKGKIRIGIEVHEKDAHLKAVGKGEHKPPEALKFKIPTIQKPINPDETL
;
A
#
# COMPACT_ATOMS: atom_id res chain seq x y z
N MET A 1 -4.65 9.60 -8.38
CA MET A 1 -4.84 8.82 -9.60
C MET A 1 -6.33 8.60 -9.76
N GLU A 2 -6.84 8.88 -10.95
CA GLU A 2 -8.23 8.55 -11.29
C GLU A 2 -8.38 7.01 -11.40
N GLU A 3 -9.57 6.48 -11.11
CA GLU A 3 -9.84 5.04 -11.12
C GLU A 3 -9.54 4.41 -12.48
N GLU A 4 -9.90 5.12 -13.54
CA GLU A 4 -9.79 4.68 -14.93
C GLU A 4 -8.32 4.60 -15.40
N GLU A 5 -7.40 5.31 -14.75
CA GLU A 5 -5.97 5.27 -15.05
C GLU A 5 -5.31 3.95 -14.60
N LEU A 6 -5.96 3.20 -13.70
CA LEU A 6 -5.46 1.92 -13.20
C LEU A 6 -6.52 0.81 -13.34
N PRO A 7 -6.79 0.33 -14.55
CA PRO A 7 -7.78 -0.72 -14.78
C PRO A 7 -7.32 -2.07 -14.18
N PRO A 8 -8.24 -3.04 -14.01
CA PRO A 8 -7.91 -4.36 -13.47
C PRO A 8 -6.74 -5.04 -14.20
N GLY A 9 -5.82 -5.61 -13.42
CA GLY A 9 -4.61 -6.26 -13.91
C GLY A 9 -3.43 -5.32 -14.16
N LYS A 10 -3.57 -4.02 -13.89
CA LYS A 10 -2.48 -3.04 -13.99
C LYS A 10 -1.88 -2.69 -12.62
N SER A 11 -0.66 -2.16 -12.68
CA SER A 11 0.09 -1.62 -11.54
C SER A 11 0.61 -0.23 -11.86
N ALA A 12 0.92 0.53 -10.80
CA ALA A 12 1.60 1.81 -10.87
C ALA A 12 2.59 1.94 -9.72
N ILE A 13 3.67 2.68 -9.94
CA ILE A 13 4.60 3.09 -8.88
C ILE A 13 4.31 4.56 -8.56
N ILE A 14 4.01 4.84 -7.29
CA ILE A 14 3.64 6.16 -6.80
C ILE A 14 4.74 6.64 -5.86
N SER A 15 5.29 7.83 -6.13
CA SER A 15 6.22 8.51 -5.21
C SER A 15 5.45 9.40 -4.24
N ALA A 16 5.71 9.24 -2.95
CA ALA A 16 5.11 10.02 -1.87
C ALA A 16 6.22 10.42 -0.87
N GLY A 17 6.86 11.55 -1.12
CA GLY A 17 8.08 11.92 -0.38
C GLY A 17 9.22 10.98 -0.69
N ASP A 18 9.85 10.46 0.36
CA ASP A 18 10.92 9.46 0.27
C ASP A 18 10.39 8.02 0.10
N GLU A 19 9.06 7.83 0.13
CA GLU A 19 8.43 6.52 -0.06
C GLU A 19 8.08 6.28 -1.53
N GLU A 20 8.47 5.11 -2.05
CA GLU A 20 7.91 4.55 -3.27
C GLU A 20 6.90 3.46 -2.94
N ILE A 21 5.72 3.55 -3.55
CA ILE A 21 4.59 2.69 -3.28
C ILE A 21 4.20 1.96 -4.56
N ALA A 22 4.14 0.63 -4.51
CA ALA A 22 3.59 -0.19 -5.58
C ALA A 22 2.08 -0.33 -5.37
N LEU A 23 1.29 0.26 -6.26
CA LEU A 23 -0.16 0.21 -6.30
C LEU A 23 -0.60 -0.80 -7.37
N PHE A 24 -1.51 -1.70 -7.02
CA PHE A 24 -2.04 -2.74 -7.89
C PHE A 24 -3.55 -2.68 -7.95
N ASN A 25 -4.12 -2.90 -9.13
CA ASN A 25 -5.52 -3.29 -9.26
C ASN A 25 -5.60 -4.80 -9.55
N TYR A 26 -5.79 -5.60 -8.51
CA TYR A 26 -5.91 -7.05 -8.62
C TYR A 26 -7.37 -7.48 -8.53
N LYS A 27 -7.91 -8.02 -9.63
CA LYS A 27 -9.30 -8.48 -9.74
C LYS A 27 -10.33 -7.41 -9.31
N GLY A 28 -10.07 -6.13 -9.65
CA GLY A 28 -10.95 -5.00 -9.31
C GLY A 28 -10.79 -4.46 -7.89
N LYS A 29 -9.87 -5.02 -7.09
CA LYS A 29 -9.53 -4.53 -5.76
C LYS A 29 -8.15 -3.90 -5.75
N TYR A 30 -8.04 -2.76 -5.08
CA TYR A 30 -6.78 -2.03 -4.99
C TYR A 30 -5.95 -2.46 -3.78
N PHE A 31 -4.65 -2.60 -4.01
CA PHE A 31 -3.66 -2.96 -3.00
C PHE A 31 -2.45 -2.05 -3.14
N ALA A 32 -1.89 -1.58 -2.03
CA ALA A 32 -0.69 -0.77 -2.04
C ALA A 32 0.31 -1.31 -1.02
N ILE A 33 1.55 -1.52 -1.44
CA ILE A 33 2.67 -1.97 -0.60
C ILE A 33 3.91 -1.12 -0.86
N ALA A 34 4.92 -1.19 0.00
CA ALA A 34 6.20 -0.55 -0.29
C ALA A 34 6.80 -1.17 -1.55
N ASN A 35 7.27 -0.31 -2.47
CA ASN A 35 7.78 -0.73 -3.76
C ASN A 35 9.10 -1.50 -3.64
N LYS A 36 9.86 -1.31 -2.57
CA LYS A 36 11.17 -1.93 -2.41
C LYS A 36 11.07 -3.37 -1.93
N CYS A 37 11.52 -4.32 -2.76
CA CYS A 37 11.66 -5.72 -2.34
C CYS A 37 12.66 -5.85 -1.19
N LEU A 38 12.27 -6.51 -0.09
CA LEU A 38 13.09 -6.70 1.12
C LEU A 38 14.35 -7.57 0.88
N HIS A 39 14.44 -8.25 -0.25
CA HIS A 39 15.63 -9.04 -0.61
C HIS A 39 16.81 -8.17 -1.06
N LYS A 40 16.66 -7.54 -2.22
CA LYS A 40 17.72 -6.80 -2.93
C LYS A 40 17.21 -5.48 -3.53
N GLY A 41 16.04 -5.01 -3.10
CA GLY A 41 15.54 -3.67 -3.42
C GLY A 41 14.85 -3.50 -4.76
N SER A 42 14.66 -4.55 -5.56
CA SER A 42 13.93 -4.46 -6.84
C SER A 42 12.52 -3.88 -6.67
N PRO A 43 12.02 -3.10 -7.66
CA PRO A 43 10.68 -2.52 -7.62
C PRO A 43 9.62 -3.61 -7.75
N LEU A 44 8.77 -3.75 -6.73
CA LEU A 44 7.67 -4.69 -6.70
C LEU A 44 6.53 -4.28 -7.64
N GLY A 45 6.39 -2.99 -7.95
CA GLY A 45 5.40 -2.49 -8.91
C GLY A 45 5.61 -3.01 -10.34
N GLU A 46 6.82 -3.46 -10.67
CA GLU A 46 7.19 -4.10 -11.94
C GLU A 46 7.03 -5.63 -11.91
N GLY A 47 6.60 -6.18 -10.77
CA GLY A 47 6.37 -7.61 -10.60
C GLY A 47 5.05 -8.09 -11.19
N ARG A 48 4.82 -9.41 -11.07
CA ARG A 48 3.57 -10.07 -11.48
C ARG A 48 2.82 -10.58 -10.27
N ILE A 49 1.48 -10.62 -10.33
CA ILE A 49 0.65 -11.15 -9.25
C ILE A 49 0.11 -12.53 -9.62
N GLU A 50 0.29 -13.50 -8.73
CA GLU A 50 -0.30 -14.83 -8.81
C GLU A 50 -1.07 -15.10 -7.51
N GLU A 51 -2.35 -15.44 -7.59
CA GLU A 51 -3.19 -15.78 -6.42
C GLU A 51 -3.08 -14.82 -5.21
N GLY A 52 -3.07 -13.50 -5.49
CA GLY A 52 -3.00 -12.46 -4.45
C GLY A 52 -1.60 -12.25 -3.86
N VAL A 53 -0.57 -12.83 -4.48
CA VAL A 53 0.84 -12.71 -4.10
C VAL A 53 1.61 -11.98 -5.19
N ILE A 54 2.25 -10.86 -4.85
CA ILE A 54 3.18 -10.17 -5.75
C ILE A 54 4.51 -10.92 -5.79
N ILE A 55 4.99 -11.18 -7.00
CA ILE A 55 6.27 -11.84 -7.29
C ILE A 55 7.24 -10.79 -7.81
N CYS A 56 8.30 -10.57 -7.04
CA CYS A 56 9.41 -9.70 -7.41
C CYS A 56 10.00 -10.13 -8.77
N PRO A 57 10.22 -9.19 -9.71
CA PRO A 57 10.64 -9.52 -11.08
C PRO A 57 12.05 -10.12 -11.16
N ASN A 58 12.94 -9.82 -10.21
CA ASN A 58 14.36 -10.19 -10.34
C ASN A 58 14.71 -11.53 -9.67
N HIS A 59 14.13 -11.81 -8.50
CA HIS A 59 14.53 -12.94 -7.66
C HIS A 59 13.33 -13.74 -7.12
N GLU A 60 12.14 -13.46 -7.62
CA GLU A 60 10.89 -14.14 -7.28
C GLU A 60 10.52 -14.18 -5.79
N TRP A 61 10.97 -13.21 -5.02
CA TRP A 61 10.46 -13.01 -3.67
C TRP A 61 8.98 -12.67 -3.71
N ARG A 62 8.23 -13.36 -2.86
CA ARG A 62 6.76 -13.43 -2.90
C ARG A 62 6.21 -12.76 -1.67
N TYR A 63 5.32 -11.78 -1.87
CA TYR A 63 4.66 -11.08 -0.77
C TYR A 63 3.16 -11.13 -0.93
N ASP A 64 2.46 -11.49 0.15
CA ASP A 64 1.01 -11.47 0.18
C ASP A 64 0.48 -10.03 0.15
N LEU A 65 -0.43 -9.71 -0.78
CA LEU A 65 -0.93 -8.34 -0.96
C LEU A 65 -1.78 -7.82 0.19
N ASN A 66 -2.41 -8.70 0.98
CA ASN A 66 -3.27 -8.30 2.10
C ASN A 66 -2.48 -8.11 3.38
N THR A 67 -1.42 -8.89 3.57
CA THR A 67 -0.68 -8.96 4.85
C THR A 67 0.77 -8.50 4.76
N GLY A 68 1.30 -8.31 3.55
CA GLY A 68 2.68 -7.94 3.28
C GLY A 68 3.69 -9.04 3.60
N VAL A 69 3.23 -10.20 4.10
CA VAL A 69 4.09 -11.30 4.56
C VAL A 69 4.88 -11.87 3.39
N CYS A 70 6.19 -11.98 3.58
CA CYS A 70 7.05 -12.68 2.65
C CYS A 70 6.87 -14.19 2.79
N ARG A 71 6.62 -14.89 1.68
CA ARG A 71 6.44 -16.35 1.66
C ARG A 71 7.74 -17.10 1.94
N GLN A 72 8.89 -16.56 1.51
CA GLN A 72 10.21 -17.14 1.75
C GLN A 72 10.70 -16.94 3.18
N ASN A 73 10.26 -15.88 3.86
CA ASN A 73 10.58 -15.66 5.27
C ASN A 73 9.37 -14.98 5.96
N PRO A 74 8.53 -15.76 6.67
CA PRO A 74 7.33 -15.24 7.33
C PRO A 74 7.58 -14.18 8.42
N PHE A 75 8.82 -14.04 8.90
CA PHE A 75 9.21 -12.99 9.84
C PHE A 75 9.45 -11.63 9.15
N MET A 76 9.54 -11.59 7.82
CA MET A 76 9.65 -10.35 7.05
C MET A 76 8.31 -9.97 6.43
N LYS A 77 7.93 -8.71 6.58
CA LYS A 77 6.72 -8.14 5.97
C LYS A 77 7.03 -6.82 5.30
N THR A 78 6.59 -6.63 4.06
CA THR A 78 6.59 -5.32 3.43
C THR A 78 5.50 -4.44 4.03
N LYS A 79 5.72 -3.12 4.04
CA LYS A 79 4.72 -2.15 4.51
C LYS A 79 3.50 -2.19 3.58
N ILE A 80 2.31 -2.13 4.16
CA ILE A 80 1.04 -2.03 3.43
C ILE A 80 0.47 -0.64 3.68
N TYR A 81 -0.11 -0.07 2.63
CA TYR A 81 -0.80 1.20 2.71
C TYR A 81 -2.30 0.98 2.51
N PRO A 82 -3.16 1.55 3.38
CA PRO A 82 -4.59 1.47 3.18
C PRO A 82 -4.98 2.21 1.89
N VAL A 83 -5.75 1.56 1.03
CA VAL A 83 -6.27 2.15 -0.21
C VAL A 83 -7.78 2.35 -0.09
N ARG A 84 -8.28 3.49 -0.55
CA ARG A 84 -9.71 3.78 -0.63
C ARG A 84 -10.04 4.43 -1.97
N LEU A 85 -11.16 4.03 -2.54
CA LEU A 85 -11.80 4.74 -3.65
C LEU A 85 -12.69 5.84 -3.07
N HIS A 86 -12.54 7.06 -3.57
CA HIS A 86 -13.39 8.18 -3.17
C HIS A 86 -13.61 9.12 -4.34
N LYS A 87 -14.87 9.26 -4.79
CA LYS A 87 -15.27 10.12 -5.91
C LYS A 87 -14.45 9.85 -7.19
N GLY A 88 -14.36 8.59 -7.60
CA GLY A 88 -13.60 8.17 -8.80
C GLY A 88 -12.08 8.25 -8.66
N LYS A 89 -11.55 8.53 -7.47
CA LYS A 89 -10.10 8.65 -7.24
C LYS A 89 -9.60 7.58 -6.29
N ILE A 90 -8.48 6.96 -6.67
CA ILE A 90 -7.74 6.04 -5.83
C ILE A 90 -6.89 6.88 -4.86
N ARG A 91 -7.08 6.66 -3.56
CA ARG A 91 -6.35 7.34 -2.47
C ARG A 91 -5.59 6.33 -1.63
N ILE A 92 -4.32 6.62 -1.40
CA ILE A 92 -3.42 5.82 -0.56
C ILE A 92 -3.23 6.58 0.76
N GLY A 93 -3.45 5.93 1.89
CA GLY A 93 -3.16 6.49 3.20
C GLY A 93 -1.67 6.35 3.50
N ILE A 94 -1.01 7.49 3.67
CA ILE A 94 0.39 7.60 4.08
C ILE A 94 0.43 8.24 5.47
N GLU A 95 1.31 7.74 6.33
CA GLU A 95 1.61 8.42 7.60
C GLU A 95 2.48 9.63 7.26
N VAL A 96 1.99 10.82 7.58
CA VAL A 96 2.73 12.07 7.37
C VAL A 96 3.47 12.38 8.67
N HIS A 97 4.80 12.30 8.67
CA HIS A 97 5.58 12.85 9.77
C HIS A 97 5.68 14.37 9.62
N GLU A 98 5.70 15.13 10.72
CA GLU A 98 5.67 16.61 10.69
C GLU A 98 6.80 17.24 9.86
N LYS A 99 7.89 16.51 9.63
CA LYS A 99 9.04 16.90 8.78
C LYS A 99 8.72 16.86 7.28
N ASP A 100 7.73 16.04 6.90
CA ASP A 100 7.29 15.77 5.54
C ASP A 100 6.13 16.68 5.10
N ALA A 101 5.63 17.55 5.98
CA ALA A 101 4.51 18.45 5.70
C ALA A 101 4.79 19.47 4.57
N HIS A 102 6.04 19.59 4.12
CA HIS A 102 6.45 20.40 2.97
C HIS A 102 6.48 19.63 1.65
N LEU A 103 6.24 18.31 1.67
CA LEU A 103 6.11 17.49 0.46
C LEU A 103 4.76 17.81 -0.18
N LYS A 104 4.80 18.78 -1.08
CA LYS A 104 3.68 19.14 -1.94
C LYS A 104 3.19 17.88 -2.65
N ALA A 105 1.97 17.45 -2.35
CA ALA A 105 1.23 16.63 -3.28
C ALA A 105 1.29 17.33 -4.64
N VAL A 106 1.90 16.72 -5.64
CA VAL A 106 1.93 17.27 -7.00
C VAL A 106 0.52 17.08 -7.57
N GLY A 107 -0.35 18.01 -7.20
CA GLY A 107 -1.73 18.19 -7.62
C GLY A 107 -2.07 19.65 -7.36
N LYS A 108 -2.44 20.39 -8.41
CA LYS A 108 -2.60 21.86 -8.39
C LYS A 108 -3.67 22.33 -7.36
N GLY A 109 -3.19 22.86 -6.22
CA GLY A 109 -3.80 23.85 -5.27
C GLY A 109 -5.13 23.53 -4.56
N GLU A 110 -5.55 24.16 -3.45
CA GLU A 110 -4.92 24.79 -2.26
C GLU A 110 -5.91 24.69 -1.06
N HIS A 111 -5.37 24.62 0.16
CA HIS A 111 -5.95 24.91 1.51
C HIS A 111 -6.13 23.81 2.57
N LYS A 112 -5.93 24.28 3.81
CA LYS A 112 -5.35 23.70 5.05
C LYS A 112 -6.37 22.96 5.95
N PRO A 113 -6.04 21.81 6.57
CA PRO A 113 -6.75 21.35 7.76
C PRO A 113 -6.22 22.05 9.03
N PRO A 114 -7.08 22.42 9.99
CA PRO A 114 -6.74 23.27 11.13
C PRO A 114 -5.91 22.59 12.24
N GLU A 115 -5.30 23.43 13.06
CA GLU A 115 -4.53 23.10 14.28
C GLU A 115 -5.31 22.21 15.25
N ALA A 116 -4.65 21.16 15.74
CA ALA A 116 -5.10 20.19 16.75
C ALA A 116 -5.99 19.01 16.27
N LEU A 117 -5.37 18.02 15.60
CA LEU A 117 -5.90 16.66 15.54
C LEU A 117 -5.29 15.81 16.66
N LYS A 118 -6.06 15.60 17.74
CA LYS A 118 -5.76 14.62 18.79
C LYS A 118 -6.40 13.28 18.41
N PHE A 119 -5.60 12.25 18.11
CA PHE A 119 -6.11 10.90 17.88
C PHE A 119 -5.95 10.06 19.15
N LYS A 120 -7.06 9.56 19.70
CA LYS A 120 -7.06 8.45 20.67
C LYS A 120 -6.95 7.15 19.90
N ILE A 121 -5.99 6.30 20.26
CA ILE A 121 -5.82 4.95 19.72
C ILE A 121 -6.79 4.03 20.47
N PRO A 122 -7.85 3.49 19.85
CA PRO A 122 -8.58 2.37 20.46
C PRO A 122 -7.74 1.10 20.34
N THR A 123 -7.59 0.41 21.48
CA THR A 123 -6.97 -0.92 21.57
C THR A 123 -7.60 -1.87 20.56
N ILE A 124 -6.80 -2.41 19.64
CA ILE A 124 -7.22 -3.45 18.71
C ILE A 124 -7.64 -4.66 19.54
N GLN A 125 -8.93 -5.02 19.50
CA GLN A 125 -9.37 -6.32 19.99
C GLN A 125 -8.74 -7.40 19.10
N LYS A 126 -8.21 -8.43 19.76
CA LYS A 126 -7.57 -9.62 19.20
C LYS A 126 -8.37 -10.12 17.98
N PRO A 127 -7.76 -10.37 16.80
CA PRO A 127 -8.46 -11.02 15.71
C PRO A 127 -8.92 -12.41 16.17
N ILE A 128 -10.22 -12.67 16.08
CA ILE A 128 -10.82 -13.98 16.31
C ILE A 128 -10.64 -14.78 15.03
N ASN A 129 -10.02 -15.95 15.14
CA ASN A 129 -9.91 -16.91 14.04
C ASN A 129 -11.28 -17.57 13.80
N PRO A 130 -11.78 -17.61 12.55
CA PRO A 130 -13.13 -18.09 12.23
C PRO A 130 -13.33 -19.61 12.28
N ASP A 131 -12.33 -20.36 12.73
CA ASP A 131 -12.30 -21.84 12.81
C ASP A 131 -12.29 -22.38 14.26
N GLU A 132 -12.32 -21.54 15.29
CA GLU A 132 -12.43 -22.00 16.70
C GLU A 132 -13.85 -22.37 17.15
N THR A 133 -14.85 -22.31 16.27
CA THR A 133 -16.17 -22.89 16.51
C THR A 133 -16.77 -23.40 15.21
N LEU A 134 -16.35 -24.59 14.77
CA LEU A 134 -17.17 -25.67 14.19
C LEU A 134 -16.34 -26.95 14.08
#